data_AF-A0A1S8KJD3-F1
#
_entry.id   AF-A0A1S8KJD3-F1
#
_cell.length_a   1.000
_cell.length_b   1.000
_cell.length_c   1.000
_cell.angle_alpha   90.00
_cell.angle_beta   90.00
_cell.angle_gamma   90.00
#
_symmetry.space_group_name_H-M   'P 1'
#
loop_
_entity.id
_entity.type
_entity.pdbx_description
1 polymer ?
#
loop_
_entity_poly.entity_id
_entity_poly.type
_entity_poly.pdbx_seq_one_letter_code
_entity_poly.pdbx_strand_id
1 'polypeptide(L)' 'MTIELKNEYLTVQFKTLGGQLTSIKDKDGIEYLWQADPNYWNGQAPILFPICGSLRNDWAIYRPQE' A
#
# COMPACT_ATOMS: atom_id res chain seq x y z
N MET A 1 5.83 -0.14 13.09
CA MET A 1 7.00 -1.02 12.92
C MET A 1 7.19 -1.27 11.44
N THR A 2 8.43 -1.35 10.97
CA THR A 2 8.74 -1.68 9.58
C THR A 2 9.31 -3.09 9.53
N ILE A 3 8.84 -3.91 8.61
CA ILE A 3 9.37 -5.24 8.30
C ILE A 3 10.13 -5.13 6.98
N GLU A 4 11.31 -5.73 6.92
CA GLU A 4 12.12 -5.78 5.71
C GLU A 4 12.31 -7.23 5.27
N LEU A 5 12.17 -7.47 3.96
CA LEU A 5 12.56 -8.72 3.32
C LEU A 5 13.60 -8.39 2.25
N LYS A 6 14.64 -9.23 2.14
CA LYS A 6 15.75 -9.01 1.22
C LYS A 6 16.18 -10.32 0.56
N ASN A 7 16.54 -10.23 -0.71
CA ASN A 7 17.27 -11.29 -1.42
C ASN A 7 18.44 -10.69 -2.22
N GLU A 8 19.04 -11.46 -3.14
CA GLU A 8 20.17 -11.02 -3.97
C GLU A 8 19.82 -9.92 -4.97
N TYR A 9 18.53 -9.71 -5.25
CA TYR A 9 18.05 -8.79 -6.29
C TYR A 9 17.41 -7.53 -5.71
N LEU A 10 16.61 -7.68 -4.65
CA LEU A 10 15.74 -6.64 -4.12
C LEU A 10 15.75 -6.62 -2.58
N THR A 11 15.57 -5.42 -2.05
CA THR A 11 15.09 -5.17 -0.68
C THR A 11 13.70 -4.55 -0.76
N VAL A 12 12.76 -5.09 0.01
CA VAL A 12 11.40 -4.57 0.11
C VAL A 12 11.04 -4.28 1.56
N GLN A 13 10.29 -3.21 1.79
CA GLN A 13 9.90 -2.78 3.14
C GLN A 13 8.39 -2.63 3.26
N PHE A 14 7.87 -3.00 4.43
CA PHE A 14 6.45 -2.97 4.74
C PHE A 14 6.21 -2.28 6.08
N LYS A 15 5.15 -1.46 6.16
CA LYS A 15 4.60 -1.03 7.45
C LYS A 15 3.69 -2.12 8.00
N THR A 16 3.84 -2.42 9.28
CA THR A 16 2.93 -3.32 9.99
C THR A 16 1.51 -2.76 10.05
N LEU A 17 1.39 -1.43 10.08
CA LEU A 17 0.10 -0.75 9.95
C LEU A 17 -0.44 -0.95 8.54
N GLY A 18 -1.56 -1.64 8.41
CA GLY A 18 -2.22 -1.90 7.13
C GLY A 18 -1.45 -2.81 6.17
N GLY A 19 -0.35 -3.44 6.60
CA GLY A 19 0.49 -4.32 5.75
C GLY A 19 1.08 -3.61 4.52
N GLN A 20 1.19 -2.28 4.58
CA GLN A 20 1.48 -1.44 3.43
C GLN A 20 2.91 -1.62 2.92
N LEU A 21 3.10 -1.89 1.63
CA LEU A 21 4.42 -1.85 0.98
C LEU A 21 4.90 -0.39 0.86
N THR A 22 6.13 -0.10 1.29
CA THR A 22 6.69 1.27 1.36
C THR A 22 7.98 1.47 0.58
N SER A 23 8.67 0.41 0.17
CA SER A 23 9.87 0.49 -0.68
C SER A 23 10.04 -0.79 -1.48
N ILE A 24 10.49 -0.65 -2.71
CA ILE A 24 11.04 -1.72 -3.56
C ILE A 24 12.34 -1.17 -4.12
N LYS A 25 13.48 -1.66 -3.64
CA LYS A 25 14.79 -1.16 -4.04
C LYS A 25 15.66 -2.28 -4.61
N ASP A 26 16.28 -2.06 -5.75
CA ASP A 26 17.26 -3.01 -6.29
C ASP A 26 18.66 -2.87 -5.66
N LYS A 27 19.55 -3.78 -6.04
CA LYS A 27 20.95 -3.79 -5.62
C LYS A 27 21.74 -2.53 -6.03
N ASP A 28 21.30 -1.82 -7.08
CA ASP A 28 21.95 -0.62 -7.60
C ASP A 28 21.38 0.65 -6.93
N GLY A 29 20.38 0.49 -6.06
CA GLY A 29 19.79 1.53 -5.23
C GLY A 29 18.58 2.21 -5.86
N ILE A 30 18.11 1.76 -7.01
CA ILE A 30 16.92 2.32 -7.68
C ILE A 30 15.69 1.99 -6.85
N GLU A 31 14.96 3.03 -6.44
CA GLU A 31 13.67 2.91 -5.78
C GLU A 31 12.57 2.87 -6.84
N TYR A 32 11.84 1.76 -6.90
CA TYR A 32 10.77 1.53 -7.86
C TYR A 32 9.40 1.97 -7.33
N LEU A 33 9.21 2.00 -6.00
CA LEU A 33 7.93 2.41 -5.43
C LEU A 33 7.89 3.92 -5.19
N TRP A 34 6.76 4.53 -5.57
CA TRP A 34 6.49 5.94 -5.30
C TRP A 34 6.63 6.28 -3.79
N GLN A 35 7.33 7.37 -3.49
CA GLN A 35 7.70 7.78 -2.13
C GLN A 35 6.77 8.85 -1.52
N ALA A 36 5.53 8.95 -2.00
CA ALA A 36 4.49 9.83 -1.43
C ALA A 36 4.85 11.33 -1.40
N ASP A 37 5.47 11.88 -2.45
CA ASP A 37 5.67 13.33 -2.53
C ASP A 37 4.30 14.05 -2.51
N PRO A 38 4.01 14.84 -1.45
CA PRO A 38 2.70 15.47 -1.27
C PRO A 38 2.40 16.54 -2.32
N ASN A 39 3.40 17.03 -3.07
CA ASN A 39 3.18 17.94 -4.18
C ASN A 39 2.42 17.29 -5.35
N TYR A 40 2.46 15.96 -5.43
CA TYR A 40 1.81 15.20 -6.51
C TYR A 40 0.75 14.24 -5.95
N TRP A 41 1.15 13.37 -5.02
CA TRP A 41 0.28 12.42 -4.36
C TRP A 41 0.91 11.91 -3.07
N ASN A 42 0.25 12.13 -1.94
CA ASN A 42 0.72 11.73 -0.62
C ASN A 42 0.48 10.24 -0.28
N GLY A 43 -0.14 9.47 -1.18
CA GLY A 43 -0.33 8.03 -1.02
C GLY A 43 0.87 7.22 -1.51
N GLN A 44 0.86 5.91 -1.23
CA GLN A 44 1.81 4.93 -1.80
C GLN A 44 1.03 3.67 -2.23
N ALA A 45 1.31 2.50 -1.66
CA ALA A 45 0.59 1.26 -1.96
C ALA A 45 -0.30 0.81 -0.77
N PRO A 46 -1.37 1.55 -0.41
CA PRO A 46 -2.28 1.11 0.65
C PRO A 46 -3.02 -0.16 0.24
N ILE A 47 -3.28 -1.05 1.20
CA ILE A 47 -4.17 -2.19 1.00
C ILE A 47 -5.60 -1.70 1.17
N LEU A 48 -6.43 -1.87 0.13
CA LEU A 48 -7.81 -1.42 0.10
C LEU A 48 -8.75 -2.61 0.34
N PHE A 49 -9.35 -2.67 1.53
CA PHE A 49 -10.26 -3.74 1.93
C PHE A 49 -11.22 -3.24 3.02
N PRO A 50 -12.50 -3.65 3.04
CA PRO A 50 -13.20 -4.53 2.08
C PRO A 50 -13.73 -3.80 0.83
N ILE A 51 -13.56 -2.49 0.74
CA ILE A 51 -14.04 -1.67 -0.38
C ILE A 51 -12.83 -1.00 -1.03
N CYS A 52 -12.79 -1.04 -2.36
CA CYS A 52 -11.82 -0.31 -3.17
C CYS A 52 -12.51 0.91 -3.81
N GLY A 53 -11.94 2.10 -3.62
CA GLY A 53 -12.54 3.36 -4.04
C GLY A 53 -13.54 3.91 -3.01
N SER A 54 -14.57 4.60 -3.48
CA SER A 54 -15.56 5.28 -2.63
C SER A 54 -16.97 4.71 -2.86
N LEU A 55 -17.79 4.75 -1.80
CA LEU A 55 -19.22 4.49 -1.91
C LEU A 55 -19.97 5.79 -2.22
N ARG A 56 -21.11 5.67 -2.89
CA ARG A 56 -22.00 6.81 -3.07
C ARG A 56 -22.52 7.25 -1.70
N ASN A 57 -22.26 8.50 -1.33
CA ASN A 57 -22.64 9.08 -0.04
C ASN A 57 -22.05 8.32 1.17
N ASP A 58 -20.93 7.61 1.00
CA ASP A 58 -20.22 6.89 2.07
C ASP A 58 -21.02 5.81 2.81
N TRP A 59 -22.07 5.24 2.20
CA TRP A 59 -22.82 4.13 2.76
C TRP A 59 -23.18 3.05 1.74
N ALA A 60 -23.37 1.83 2.23
CA ALA A 60 -23.87 0.68 1.48
C ALA A 60 -24.96 -0.02 2.30
N ILE A 61 -25.95 -0.61 1.62
CA ILE A 61 -26.98 -1.45 2.26
C ILE A 61 -26.66 -2.90 1.95
N TYR A 62 -26.46 -3.70 3.00
CA TYR A 62 -26.40 -5.15 2.89
C TYR A 62 -27.78 -5.76 3.20
N ARG A 63 -28.28 -6.62 2.32
CA ARG A 63 -29.52 -7.38 2.52
C ARG A 63 -29.19 -8.86 2.52
N PRO A 64 -29.11 -9.52 3.69
CA PRO A 64 -28.93 -10.97 3.72
C PRO A 64 -30.15 -11.65 3.05
N GLN A 65 -29.90 -12.72 2.31
CA GLN A 65 -30.95 -13.65 1.89
C GLN A 65 -31.21 -14.64 3.04
N GLU A 66 -32.48 -15.00 3.25
CA GLU A 66 -32.89 -16.10 4.13
C GLU A 66 -32.40 -17.45 3.61
#